data_AF-M7YCE7-F1
#
_entry.id   AF-M7YCE7-F1
#
_cell.length_a   1.000
_cell.length_b   1.000
_cell.length_c   1.000
_cell.angle_alpha   90.00
_cell.angle_beta   90.00
_cell.angle_gamma   90.00
#
_symmetry.space_group_name_H-M   'P 1'
#
loop_
_entity.id
_entity.type
_entity.pdbx_description
1 polymer ?
#
loop_
_entity_poly.entity_id
_entity_poly.type
_entity_poly.pdbx_seq_one_letter_code
_entity_poly.pdbx_strand_id
1 'polypeptide(L)'
;MIWGTKFVAIGYERVLSEKRSFSVNLGRFSLPKLMRLDENGEAINGDRAVSERGYHFAADYRFYLAKENRHKAPRGVYIGPHFQYNYLTRNNDLALNTENFQGNVNFDFNFNTVIAGFQLGYQFVFWERLALDMVLAGPGIGFYDLKTSLNTDLPAEEQEEFFRELNEAIKGRFPMFEGVIKPGEIANSGGFRSLSYGFRYVVNVGFRF
;
A
#
# COMPACT_ATOMS: atom_id res chain seq x y z
N MET A 1 4.71 6.75 1.65
CA MET A 1 3.78 6.68 0.50
C MET A 1 3.93 5.31 -0.13
N ILE A 2 2.85 4.53 -0.26
CA ILE A 2 2.92 3.22 -0.91
C ILE A 2 2.87 3.46 -2.42
N TRP A 3 4.02 3.39 -3.08
CA TRP A 3 4.12 3.48 -4.53
C TRP A 3 3.66 2.15 -5.13
N GLY A 4 2.37 2.03 -5.41
CA GLY A 4 1.80 0.93 -6.18
C GLY A 4 1.93 1.18 -7.70
N THR A 5 2.09 0.12 -8.49
CA THR A 5 2.17 0.22 -9.97
C THR A 5 0.81 0.40 -10.62
N LYS A 6 -0.26 -0.10 -9.99
CA LYS A 6 -1.64 0.14 -10.39
C LYS A 6 -2.44 0.44 -9.14
N PHE A 7 -3.04 1.62 -9.06
CA PHE A 7 -3.97 2.02 -8.01
C PHE A 7 -5.20 2.63 -8.68
N VAL A 8 -6.36 2.03 -8.45
CA VAL A 8 -7.65 2.56 -8.91
C VAL A 8 -8.60 2.51 -7.73
N ALA A 9 -9.19 3.65 -7.39
CA ALA A 9 -10.19 3.77 -6.35
C ALA A 9 -11.39 4.55 -6.86
N ILE A 10 -12.57 4.13 -6.42
CA ILE A 10 -13.85 4.80 -6.66
C ILE A 10 -14.32 5.31 -5.30
N GLY A 11 -14.65 6.60 -5.27
CA GLY A 11 -15.10 7.30 -4.09
C GLY A 11 -16.54 7.77 -4.19
N TYR A 12 -17.23 7.81 -3.06
CA TYR A 12 -18.50 8.51 -2.91
C TYR A 12 -18.40 9.46 -1.72
N GLU A 13 -18.79 10.72 -1.94
CA GLU A 13 -18.89 11.74 -0.90
C GLU A 13 -20.35 12.17 -0.74
N ARG A 14 -20.81 12.23 0.51
CA ARG A 14 -22.12 12.75 0.88
C ARG A 14 -21.96 13.99 1.75
N VAL A 15 -22.55 15.10 1.31
CA VAL A 15 -22.68 16.32 2.12
C VAL A 15 -23.76 16.07 3.17
N LEU A 16 -23.40 16.20 4.45
CA LEU A 16 -24.31 16.00 5.58
C LEU A 16 -24.89 17.33 6.07
N SER A 17 -24.10 18.40 6.00
CA SER A 17 -24.52 19.76 6.33
C SER A 17 -23.66 20.76 5.57
N GLU A 18 -23.96 22.05 5.72
CA GLU A 18 -23.21 23.13 5.05
C GLU A 18 -21.71 23.16 5.38
N LYS A 19 -21.29 22.46 6.44
CA LYS A 19 -19.90 22.45 6.95
C LYS A 19 -19.36 21.04 7.14
N ARG A 20 -20.10 19.99 6.75
CA ARG A 20 -19.71 18.60 7.02
C ARG A 20 -20.01 17.71 5.83
N SER A 21 -19.07 16.83 5.51
CA SER A 21 -19.29 15.73 4.58
C SER A 21 -18.64 14.46 5.07
N PHE A 22 -19.08 13.35 4.51
CA PHE A 22 -18.51 12.03 4.74
C PHE A 22 -18.16 11.43 3.40
N SER A 23 -16.96 10.85 3.28
CA SER A 23 -16.50 10.20 2.05
C SER A 23 -16.00 8.80 2.31
N VAL A 24 -16.30 7.88 1.39
CA VAL A 24 -15.78 6.51 1.38
C VAL A 24 -15.12 6.26 0.04
N ASN A 25 -13.95 5.63 0.05
CA ASN A 25 -13.21 5.22 -1.13
C ASN A 25 -12.94 3.72 -1.07
N LEU A 26 -13.22 3.05 -2.18
CA LEU A 26 -12.97 1.62 -2.37
C LEU A 26 -12.13 1.44 -3.62
N GLY A 27 -11.05 0.68 -3.53
CA GLY A 27 -10.15 0.52 -4.65
C GLY A 27 -9.42 -0.82 -4.67
N ARG A 28 -8.70 -1.02 -5.76
CA ARG A 28 -7.68 -2.05 -5.87
C ARG A 28 -6.33 -1.40 -6.05
N PHE A 29 -5.33 -2.02 -5.43
CA PHE A 29 -3.95 -1.60 -5.60
C PHE A 29 -3.04 -2.80 -5.78
N SER A 30 -1.91 -2.58 -6.41
CA SER A 30 -0.87 -3.58 -6.65
C SER A 30 0.47 -2.96 -6.31
N LEU A 31 1.36 -3.74 -5.68
CA LEU A 31 2.74 -3.30 -5.50
C LEU A 31 3.53 -3.57 -6.78
N PRO A 32 4.61 -2.82 -7.05
CA PRO A 32 5.61 -3.24 -8.03
C PRO A 32 6.08 -4.68 -7.76
N LYS A 33 6.53 -5.37 -8.80
CA LYS A 33 7.22 -6.65 -8.65
C LYS A 33 8.39 -6.45 -7.68
N LEU A 34 8.43 -7.27 -6.62
CA LEU A 34 9.44 -7.15 -5.56
C LEU A 34 10.80 -7.65 -6.04
N MET A 35 10.81 -8.63 -6.95
CA MET A 35 12.03 -9.20 -7.51
C MET A 35 12.31 -8.63 -8.91
N ARG A 36 13.42 -7.91 -9.00
CA ARG A 36 14.19 -7.78 -10.24
C ARG A 36 15.59 -8.17 -9.81
N LEU A 37 15.92 -9.45 -9.96
CA LEU A 37 17.24 -9.96 -9.63
C LEU A 37 18.21 -9.63 -10.78
N ASP A 38 19.36 -9.14 -10.35
CA ASP A 38 20.64 -8.82 -10.98
C ASP A 38 20.88 -7.45 -11.69
N GLU A 39 22.06 -6.90 -11.35
CA GLU A 39 22.82 -5.81 -11.95
C GLU A 39 23.41 -6.19 -13.33
N ASN A 40 23.40 -7.48 -13.71
CA ASN A 40 23.81 -7.95 -15.05
C ASN A 40 22.66 -8.17 -16.04
N GLY A 41 21.41 -7.89 -15.67
CA GLY A 41 20.30 -7.86 -16.63
C GLY A 41 19.85 -9.21 -17.19
N GLU A 42 20.28 -10.34 -16.62
CA GLU A 42 19.69 -11.64 -16.93
C GLU A 42 18.38 -11.80 -16.16
N ALA A 43 17.27 -11.59 -16.88
CA ALA A 43 15.95 -11.82 -16.34
C ALA A 43 15.83 -13.28 -15.88
N ILE A 44 15.55 -13.49 -14.59
CA ILE A 44 14.87 -14.72 -14.17
C ILE A 44 13.57 -14.77 -14.97
N ASN A 45 13.57 -15.61 -16.00
CA ASN A 45 12.52 -15.74 -17.01
C ASN A 45 11.24 -16.41 -16.47
N GLY A 46 10.93 -16.18 -15.20
CA GLY A 46 9.97 -16.99 -14.44
C GLY A 46 9.03 -16.20 -13.53
N ASP A 47 8.98 -14.86 -13.57
CA ASP A 47 8.09 -14.11 -12.67
C ASP A 47 6.63 -14.13 -13.18
N ARG A 48 5.98 -15.30 -13.07
CA ARG A 48 4.56 -15.49 -13.27
C ARG A 48 3.87 -15.38 -11.90
N ALA A 49 3.44 -14.17 -11.56
CA ALA A 49 2.52 -13.97 -10.45
C ALA A 49 1.26 -14.82 -10.71
N VAL A 50 1.10 -15.89 -9.92
CA VAL A 50 -0.01 -16.84 -10.03
C VAL A 50 -1.30 -16.16 -9.62
N SER A 51 -1.24 -15.37 -8.54
CA SER A 51 -2.37 -14.55 -8.11
C SER A 51 -1.92 -13.30 -7.37
N GLU A 52 -2.66 -12.23 -7.58
CA GLU A 52 -2.49 -10.97 -6.87
C GLU A 52 -3.87 -10.40 -6.54
N ARG A 53 -4.08 -10.04 -5.27
CA ARG A 53 -5.31 -9.38 -4.82
C ARG A 53 -4.94 -8.28 -3.85
N GLY A 54 -5.19 -7.03 -4.25
CA GLY A 54 -5.07 -5.87 -3.36
C GLY A 54 -6.37 -5.10 -3.26
N TYR A 55 -6.75 -4.75 -2.05
CA TYR A 55 -7.96 -4.00 -1.70
C TYR A 55 -7.60 -2.78 -0.87
N HIS A 56 -8.15 -1.64 -1.25
CA HIS A 56 -8.03 -0.38 -0.56
C HIS A 56 -9.40 0.06 -0.07
N PHE A 57 -9.49 0.42 1.20
CA PHE A 57 -10.64 1.08 1.79
C PHE A 57 -10.17 2.35 2.50
N ALA A 58 -10.85 3.45 2.30
CA ALA A 58 -10.65 4.66 3.09
C ALA A 58 -11.98 5.33 3.42
N ALA A 59 -12.10 5.88 4.62
CA ALA A 59 -13.27 6.62 5.06
C ALA A 59 -12.84 7.88 5.78
N ASP A 60 -13.47 9.01 5.44
CA ASP A 60 -13.10 10.32 5.96
C ASP A 60 -14.34 11.07 6.41
N TYR A 61 -14.24 11.76 7.55
CA TYR A 61 -15.26 12.68 8.02
C TYR A 61 -14.71 14.10 7.98
N ARG A 62 -15.26 14.95 7.12
CA ARG A 62 -14.66 16.25 6.77
C ARG A 62 -15.45 17.39 7.42
N PHE A 63 -14.72 18.31 8.05
CA PHE A 63 -15.23 19.56 8.60
C PHE A 63 -14.67 20.73 7.79
N TYR A 64 -15.54 21.48 7.14
CA TYR A 64 -15.16 22.64 6.33
C TYR A 64 -15.04 23.89 7.21
N LEU A 65 -13.90 24.58 7.12
CA LEU A 65 -13.58 25.75 7.93
C LEU A 65 -14.37 26.98 7.46
N ALA A 66 -15.52 27.22 8.10
CA ALA A 66 -16.47 28.26 7.67
C ALA A 66 -15.94 29.71 7.70
N LYS A 67 -14.89 30.00 8.48
CA LYS A 67 -14.25 31.34 8.49
C LYS A 67 -13.33 31.57 7.30
N GLU A 68 -12.69 30.50 6.82
CA GLU A 68 -11.76 30.54 5.69
C GLU A 68 -12.47 30.29 4.35
N ASN A 69 -13.60 29.58 4.39
CA ASN A 69 -14.33 29.19 3.19
C ASN A 69 -15.45 30.18 2.85
N ARG A 70 -15.32 30.83 1.68
CA ARG A 70 -16.39 31.67 1.11
C ARG A 70 -17.62 30.86 0.68
N HIS A 71 -17.47 29.56 0.44
CA HIS A 71 -18.52 28.68 -0.07
C HIS A 71 -18.85 27.57 0.93
N LYS A 72 -20.09 27.06 0.87
CA LYS A 72 -20.53 25.91 1.67
C LYS A 72 -19.83 24.62 1.19
N ALA A 73 -19.82 23.60 2.04
CA ALA A 73 -19.39 22.26 1.67
C ALA A 73 -20.06 21.80 0.36
N PRO A 74 -19.34 21.10 -0.53
CA PRO A 74 -18.03 20.50 -0.32
C PRO A 74 -16.88 21.35 -0.92
N ARG A 75 -16.92 22.68 -0.80
CA ARG A 75 -15.88 23.56 -1.36
C ARG A 75 -15.05 24.24 -0.26
N GLY A 76 -13.73 24.17 -0.40
CA GLY A 76 -12.76 24.90 0.42
C GLY A 76 -11.89 24.00 1.30
N VAL A 77 -11.23 24.63 2.28
CA VAL A 77 -10.36 23.95 3.24
C VAL A 77 -11.19 23.10 4.19
N TYR A 78 -10.76 21.85 4.40
CA TYR A 78 -11.35 20.97 5.39
C TYR A 78 -10.28 20.36 6.30
N ILE A 79 -10.71 20.02 7.50
CA ILE A 79 -9.97 19.15 8.43
C ILE A 79 -10.86 17.99 8.86
N GLY A 80 -10.29 16.87 9.28
CA GLY A 80 -11.10 15.79 9.83
C GLY A 80 -10.37 14.51 10.10
N PRO A 81 -10.97 13.58 10.86
CA PRO A 81 -10.40 12.25 11.02
C PRO A 81 -10.46 11.49 9.69
N HIS A 82 -9.44 10.67 9.45
CA HIS A 82 -9.38 9.73 8.36
C HIS A 82 -9.11 8.32 8.88
N PHE A 83 -9.59 7.34 8.13
CA PHE A 83 -9.30 5.93 8.33
C PHE A 83 -8.95 5.30 7.00
N GLN A 84 -7.90 4.48 6.98
CA GLN A 84 -7.46 3.75 5.81
C GLN A 84 -7.15 2.31 6.18
N TYR A 85 -7.60 1.40 5.33
CA TYR A 85 -7.30 -0.02 5.39
C TYR A 85 -6.78 -0.48 4.03
N ASN A 86 -5.61 -1.12 4.02
CA ASN A 86 -5.06 -1.72 2.82
C ASN A 86 -4.75 -3.18 3.10
N TYR A 87 -5.15 -4.06 2.19
CA TYR A 87 -4.82 -5.47 2.22
C TYR A 87 -4.28 -5.88 0.86
N LEU A 88 -3.16 -6.60 0.83
CA LEU A 88 -2.55 -7.14 -0.37
C LEU A 88 -2.10 -8.57 -0.10
N THR A 89 -2.46 -9.48 -0.99
CA THR A 89 -1.88 -10.81 -1.07
C THR A 89 -1.32 -11.03 -2.48
N ARG A 90 -0.15 -11.65 -2.56
CA ARG A 90 0.49 -12.01 -3.82
C ARG A 90 1.18 -13.36 -3.65
N ASN A 91 0.91 -14.28 -4.56
CA ASN A 91 1.60 -15.56 -4.69
C ASN A 91 2.37 -15.56 -6.02
N ASN A 92 3.66 -15.87 -5.96
CA ASN A 92 4.51 -15.99 -7.13
C ASN A 92 5.16 -17.37 -7.15
N ASP A 93 5.15 -17.99 -8.33
CA ASP A 93 5.97 -19.16 -8.63
C ASP A 93 7.16 -18.69 -9.45
N LEU A 94 8.37 -19.00 -8.98
CA LEU A 94 9.62 -18.66 -9.61
C LEU A 94 10.36 -19.95 -9.93
N ALA A 95 10.54 -20.24 -11.21
CA ALA A 95 11.48 -21.26 -11.65
C ALA A 95 12.87 -20.61 -11.71
N LEU A 96 13.75 -21.00 -10.78
CA LEU A 96 15.15 -20.60 -10.78
C LEU A 96 15.94 -21.56 -11.67
N ASN A 97 16.58 -21.02 -12.69
CA ASN A 97 17.44 -21.77 -13.60
C ASN A 97 18.68 -20.93 -13.93
N THR A 98 19.42 -20.54 -12.89
CA THR A 98 20.69 -19.82 -12.98
C THR A 98 21.85 -20.77 -12.67
N GLU A 99 23.09 -20.37 -12.97
CA GLU A 99 24.28 -21.20 -12.69
C GLU A 99 24.45 -21.55 -11.19
N ASN A 100 23.87 -20.75 -10.29
CA ASN A 100 23.98 -20.90 -8.84
C ASN A 100 22.72 -21.47 -8.15
N PHE A 101 21.56 -21.46 -8.81
CA PHE A 101 20.30 -21.88 -8.22
C PHE A 101 19.44 -22.64 -9.23
N GLN A 102 19.12 -23.90 -8.93
CA GLN A 102 18.23 -24.73 -9.74
C GLN A 102 17.08 -25.28 -8.88
N GLY A 103 15.86 -24.80 -9.10
CA GLY A 103 14.71 -25.20 -8.29
C GLY A 103 13.46 -24.37 -8.51
N ASN A 104 12.36 -24.77 -7.86
CA ASN A 104 11.12 -24.01 -7.84
C ASN A 104 10.97 -23.30 -6.50
N VAL A 105 10.72 -22.00 -6.56
CA VAL A 105 10.50 -21.17 -5.39
C VAL A 105 9.09 -20.61 -5.45
N ASN A 106 8.23 -21.04 -4.52
CA ASN A 106 6.94 -20.42 -4.31
C ASN A 106 7.06 -19.38 -3.19
N PHE A 107 6.69 -18.14 -3.49
CA PHE A 107 6.74 -17.00 -2.57
C PHE A 107 5.35 -16.42 -2.34
N ASP A 108 4.89 -16.51 -1.11
CA ASP A 108 3.66 -15.91 -0.62
C ASP A 108 3.96 -14.62 0.14
N PHE A 109 3.30 -13.54 -0.27
CA PHE A 109 3.39 -12.22 0.34
C PHE A 109 2.01 -11.77 0.78
N ASN A 110 1.86 -11.47 2.07
CA ASN A 110 0.64 -10.92 2.65
C ASN A 110 0.98 -9.63 3.40
N PHE A 111 0.31 -8.55 3.04
CA PHE A 111 0.54 -7.24 3.61
C PHE A 111 -0.77 -6.58 3.97
N ASN A 112 -0.87 -6.15 5.21
CA ASN A 112 -2.05 -5.55 5.78
C ASN A 112 -1.67 -4.28 6.54
N THR A 113 -2.44 -3.22 6.34
CA THR A 113 -2.22 -1.96 7.05
C THR A 113 -3.54 -1.34 7.48
N VAL A 114 -3.56 -0.82 8.69
CA VAL A 114 -4.64 0.00 9.23
C VAL A 114 -4.04 1.32 9.65
N ILE A 115 -4.50 2.44 9.10
CA ILE A 115 -4.00 3.77 9.45
C ILE A 115 -5.18 4.64 9.87
N ALA A 116 -5.08 5.22 11.07
CA ALA A 116 -6.04 6.20 11.57
C ALA A 116 -5.31 7.50 11.89
N GLY A 117 -5.91 8.63 11.55
CA GLY A 117 -5.25 9.93 11.69
C GLY A 117 -6.18 11.09 11.45
N PHE A 118 -5.58 12.26 11.26
CA PHE A 118 -6.27 13.47 10.85
C PHE A 118 -5.79 13.89 9.48
N GLN A 119 -6.67 14.51 8.70
CA GLN A 119 -6.34 15.10 7.42
C GLN A 119 -6.64 16.59 7.40
N LEU A 120 -5.82 17.31 6.65
CA LEU A 120 -6.01 18.66 6.16
C LEU A 120 -5.99 18.59 4.64
N GLY A 121 -7.03 19.14 4.01
CA GLY A 121 -7.12 19.16 2.57
C GLY A 121 -7.88 20.38 2.05
N TYR A 122 -7.91 20.49 0.73
CA TYR A 122 -8.64 21.51 0.02
C TYR A 122 -9.43 20.87 -1.12
N GLN A 123 -10.73 21.19 -1.19
CA GLN A 123 -11.60 20.73 -2.27
C GLN A 123 -12.06 21.90 -3.15
N PHE A 124 -11.68 21.85 -4.42
CA PHE A 124 -12.17 22.73 -5.47
C PHE A 124 -13.43 22.13 -6.11
N VAL A 125 -14.38 22.99 -6.46
CA VAL A 125 -15.54 22.62 -7.27
C VAL A 125 -15.62 23.59 -8.45
N PHE A 126 -15.41 23.09 -9.66
CA PHE A 126 -15.46 23.81 -10.92
C PHE A 126 -16.79 23.54 -11.63
N TRP A 127 -17.41 24.60 -12.16
CA TRP A 127 -18.67 24.54 -12.90
C TRP A 127 -19.79 23.78 -12.18
N GLU A 128 -19.77 23.79 -10.84
CA GLU A 128 -20.70 23.08 -9.95
C GLU A 128 -20.75 21.55 -10.12
N ARG A 129 -19.97 20.98 -11.04
CA ARG A 129 -20.01 19.57 -11.43
C ARG A 129 -18.69 18.84 -11.26
N LEU A 130 -17.55 19.49 -11.54
CA LEU A 130 -16.25 18.85 -11.41
C LEU A 130 -15.65 19.18 -10.04
N ALA A 131 -15.31 18.17 -9.25
CA ALA A 131 -14.63 18.32 -7.97
C ALA A 131 -13.18 17.85 -8.07
N LEU A 132 -12.25 18.66 -7.56
CA LEU A 132 -10.85 18.30 -7.37
C LEU A 132 -10.55 18.39 -5.88
N ASP A 133 -10.35 17.25 -5.24
CA ASP A 133 -10.08 17.14 -3.81
C ASP A 133 -8.61 16.77 -3.60
N MET A 134 -7.93 17.54 -2.76
CA MET A 134 -6.52 17.32 -2.43
C MET A 134 -6.36 17.18 -0.93
N VAL A 135 -5.96 16.00 -0.47
CA VAL A 135 -5.48 15.78 0.90
C VAL A 135 -4.01 16.20 0.93
N LEU A 136 -3.73 17.34 1.54
CA LEU A 136 -2.40 17.97 1.56
C LEU A 136 -1.52 17.39 2.67
N ALA A 137 -2.13 17.13 3.83
CA ALA A 137 -1.43 16.51 4.95
C ALA A 137 -2.39 15.56 5.67
N GLY A 138 -1.96 14.31 5.84
CA GLY A 138 -2.73 13.30 6.57
C GLY A 138 -1.86 12.54 7.56
N PRO A 139 -1.34 13.17 8.63
CA PRO A 139 -0.58 12.45 9.65
C PRO A 139 -1.49 11.51 10.43
N GLY A 140 -0.97 10.32 10.72
CA GLY A 140 -1.68 9.32 11.49
C GLY A 140 -0.76 8.30 12.13
N ILE A 141 -1.37 7.34 12.80
CA ILE A 141 -0.71 6.18 13.36
C ILE A 141 -1.22 4.96 12.60
N GLY A 142 -0.29 4.12 12.15
CA GLY A 142 -0.54 2.95 11.35
C GLY A 142 -0.06 1.67 12.01
N PHE A 143 -0.90 0.65 12.01
CA PHE A 143 -0.51 -0.72 12.25
C PHE A 143 -0.19 -1.38 10.91
N TYR A 144 1.01 -1.94 10.81
CA TYR A 144 1.53 -2.63 9.64
C TYR A 144 1.78 -4.09 10.00
N ASP A 145 1.14 -5.01 9.29
CA ASP A 145 1.31 -6.46 9.43
C ASP A 145 1.78 -7.00 8.07
N LEU A 146 2.99 -7.53 8.04
CA LEU A 146 3.62 -8.10 6.86
C LEU A 146 3.95 -9.55 7.17
N LYS A 147 3.49 -10.47 6.32
CA LYS A 147 3.81 -11.89 6.38
C LYS A 147 4.35 -12.34 5.05
N THR A 148 5.45 -13.06 5.10
CA THR A 148 6.08 -13.70 3.95
C THR A 148 6.14 -15.19 4.21
N SER A 149 6.00 -16.01 3.19
CA SER A 149 6.23 -17.44 3.28
C SER A 149 6.94 -17.90 2.03
N LEU A 150 7.92 -18.80 2.21
CA LEU A 150 8.74 -19.32 1.14
C LEU A 150 8.68 -20.84 1.19
N ASN A 151 8.23 -21.44 0.10
CA ASN A 151 8.28 -22.88 -0.09
C ASN A 151 9.24 -23.16 -1.23
N THR A 152 10.29 -23.93 -0.95
CA THR A 152 11.33 -24.23 -1.93
C THR A 152 11.91 -25.63 -1.73
N ASP A 153 12.40 -26.21 -2.81
CA ASP A 153 13.15 -27.46 -2.88
C ASP A 153 14.69 -27.23 -2.89
N LEU A 154 15.16 -26.00 -2.73
CA LEU A 154 16.58 -25.66 -2.74
C LEU A 154 17.35 -26.30 -1.57
N PRO A 155 18.64 -26.62 -1.72
CA PRO A 155 19.52 -27.03 -0.62
C PRO A 155 19.61 -25.97 0.48
N ALA A 156 19.83 -26.39 1.74
CA ALA A 156 19.80 -25.49 2.90
C ALA A 156 20.78 -24.30 2.81
N GLU A 157 21.94 -24.49 2.18
CA GLU A 157 22.97 -23.46 1.99
C GLU A 157 22.52 -22.38 0.99
N GLU A 158 21.87 -22.79 -0.10
CA GLU A 158 21.29 -21.90 -1.12
C GLU A 158 20.06 -21.14 -0.60
N GLN A 159 19.28 -21.76 0.29
CA GLN A 159 18.14 -21.10 0.94
C GLN A 159 18.58 -19.88 1.74
N GLU A 160 19.64 -19.99 2.55
CA GLU A 160 20.12 -18.88 3.39
C GLU A 160 20.55 -17.67 2.55
N GLU A 161 21.22 -17.91 1.42
CA GLU A 161 21.64 -16.86 0.50
C GLU A 161 20.44 -16.16 -0.16
N PHE A 162 19.48 -16.93 -0.68
CA PHE A 162 18.24 -16.38 -1.24
C PHE A 162 17.45 -15.55 -0.21
N PHE A 163 17.33 -16.05 1.02
CA PHE A 163 16.65 -15.34 2.11
C PHE A 163 17.36 -14.03 2.47
N ARG A 164 18.69 -14.02 2.45
CA ARG A 164 19.49 -12.81 2.69
C ARG A 164 19.22 -11.76 1.61
N GLU A 165 19.27 -12.14 0.34
CA GLU A 165 18.99 -11.23 -0.78
C GLU A 165 17.55 -10.69 -0.76
N LEU A 166 16.58 -11.55 -0.49
CA LEU A 166 15.17 -11.16 -0.35
C LEU A 166 14.98 -10.15 0.79
N ASN A 167 15.62 -10.39 1.94
CA ASN A 167 15.62 -9.47 3.06
C ASN A 167 16.21 -8.10 2.67
N GLU A 168 17.34 -8.07 1.99
CA GLU A 168 17.96 -6.81 1.53
C GLU A 168 17.07 -6.07 0.51
N ALA A 169 16.44 -6.78 -0.42
CA ALA A 169 15.49 -6.18 -1.36
C ALA A 169 14.27 -5.58 -0.65
N ILE A 170 13.73 -6.25 0.38
CA ILE A 170 12.63 -5.74 1.20
C ILE A 170 13.08 -4.53 2.03
N LYS A 171 14.26 -4.57 2.66
CA LYS A 171 14.84 -3.44 3.41
C LYS A 171 15.03 -2.21 2.53
N GLY A 172 15.62 -2.38 1.34
CA GLY A 172 15.87 -1.29 0.39
C GLY A 172 14.59 -0.62 -0.11
N ARG A 173 13.50 -1.38 -0.22
CA ARG A 173 12.18 -0.86 -0.64
C ARG A 173 11.38 -0.29 0.52
N PHE A 174 11.54 -0.85 1.71
CA PHE A 174 10.76 -0.51 2.88
C PHE A 174 11.64 -0.48 4.15
N PRO A 175 12.36 0.63 4.39
CA PRO A 175 13.31 0.75 5.52
C PRO A 175 12.64 0.64 6.90
N MET A 176 11.31 0.75 6.98
CA MET A 176 10.53 0.57 8.20
C MET A 176 10.34 -0.90 8.64
N PHE A 177 10.79 -1.88 7.85
CA PHE A 177 10.64 -3.31 8.12
C PHE A 177 11.99 -3.97 8.46
N GLU A 178 12.75 -3.39 9.38
CA GLU A 178 13.94 -4.07 9.91
C GLU A 178 13.55 -5.41 10.55
N GLY A 179 14.02 -6.52 9.95
CA GLY A 179 13.92 -7.87 10.54
C GLY A 179 12.76 -8.75 10.09
N VAL A 180 12.26 -8.62 8.84
CA VAL A 180 11.14 -9.44 8.33
C VAL A 180 11.43 -10.95 8.34
N ILE A 181 12.69 -11.38 8.20
CA ILE A 181 13.06 -12.81 8.20
C ILE A 181 14.38 -12.99 8.95
N LYS A 182 14.36 -13.72 10.06
CA LYS A 182 15.58 -14.13 10.78
C LYS A 182 16.17 -15.36 10.10
N PRO A 183 17.43 -15.34 9.64
CA PRO A 183 18.12 -16.54 9.20
C PRO A 183 18.41 -17.43 10.43
N GLY A 184 18.07 -18.72 10.36
CA GLY A 184 18.42 -19.71 11.39
C GLY A 184 17.26 -20.41 12.10
N GLU A 185 16.00 -20.10 11.78
CA GLU A 185 14.88 -20.98 12.15
C GLU A 185 14.25 -21.51 10.87
N ILE A 186 14.45 -22.80 10.59
CA ILE A 186 13.69 -23.54 9.58
C ILE A 186 12.22 -23.45 9.97
N ALA A 187 11.52 -22.46 9.44
CA ALA A 187 10.08 -22.45 9.28
C ALA A 187 9.74 -21.34 8.29
N ASN A 188 9.83 -21.64 6.99
CA ASN A 188 9.07 -21.24 5.78
C ASN A 188 8.08 -20.04 5.80
N SER A 189 8.08 -19.20 6.83
CA SER A 189 7.11 -18.16 7.13
C SER A 189 7.70 -17.13 8.11
N GLY A 190 7.90 -15.90 7.66
CA GLY A 190 8.32 -14.77 8.49
C GLY A 190 7.20 -13.75 8.62
N GLY A 191 7.02 -13.15 9.80
CA GLY A 191 5.97 -12.16 10.05
C GLY A 191 6.47 -10.99 10.87
N PHE A 192 6.15 -9.77 10.44
CA PHE A 192 6.48 -8.52 11.11
C PHE A 192 5.21 -7.74 11.41
N ARG A 193 5.09 -7.27 12.65
CA ARG A 193 4.03 -6.36 13.08
C ARG A 193 4.65 -5.13 13.71
N SER A 194 4.26 -3.96 13.26
CA SER A 194 4.75 -2.70 13.82
C SER A 194 3.68 -1.62 13.86
N LEU A 195 3.78 -0.79 14.90
CA LEU A 195 3.06 0.47 15.05
C LEU A 195 4.01 1.60 14.64
N SER A 196 3.64 2.35 13.60
CA SER A 196 4.50 3.44 13.10
C SER A 196 3.67 4.62 12.62
N TYR A 197 4.33 5.73 12.31
CA TYR A 197 3.68 6.90 11.75
C TYR A 197 3.19 6.61 10.33
N GLY A 198 1.99 7.08 10.02
CA GLY A 198 1.39 7.08 8.69
C GLY A 198 1.30 8.50 8.15
N PHE A 199 1.44 8.64 6.83
CA PHE A 199 1.18 9.89 6.16
C PHE A 199 0.38 9.65 4.88
N ARG A 200 -0.71 10.39 4.72
CA ARG A 200 -1.59 10.33 3.55
C ARG A 200 -1.50 11.63 2.75
N TYR A 201 -1.33 11.47 1.45
CA TYR A 201 -1.42 12.52 0.43
C TYR A 201 -2.18 11.95 -0.76
N VAL A 202 -3.27 12.60 -1.18
CA VAL A 202 -4.17 12.07 -2.22
C VAL A 202 -4.71 13.22 -3.05
N VAL A 203 -4.78 13.01 -4.37
CA VAL A 203 -5.52 13.88 -5.29
C VAL A 203 -6.64 13.06 -5.91
N ASN A 204 -7.88 13.48 -5.69
CA ASN A 204 -9.09 12.85 -6.21
C ASN A 204 -9.78 13.78 -7.21
N VAL A 205 -10.21 13.22 -8.34
CA VAL A 205 -11.08 13.89 -9.30
C VAL A 205 -12.44 13.23 -9.24
N GLY A 206 -13.49 14.01 -9.02
CA GLY A 206 -14.86 13.54 -8.86
C GLY A 206 -15.85 14.33 -9.68
N PHE A 207 -17.02 13.74 -9.94
CA PHE A 207 -18.15 14.41 -10.58
C PHE A 207 -19.31 14.50 -9.60
N ARG A 208 -19.92 15.68 -9.52
CA ARG A 208 -21.08 16.01 -8.71
C ARG A 208 -22.32 15.95 -9.59
N PHE A 209 -23.28 15.14 -9.16
CA PHE A 209 -24.60 14.98 -9.76
C PHE A 209 -25.65 15.74 -8.95
#